data_AF-A0A536CA72-F1
#
_entry.id   AF-A0A536CA72-F1
#
_cell.length_a   1.000
_cell.length_b   1.000
_cell.length_c   1.000
_cell.angle_alpha   90.00
_cell.angle_beta   90.00
_cell.angle_gamma   90.00
#
_symmetry.space_group_name_H-M   'P 1'
#
loop_
_entity.id
_entity.type
_entity.pdbx_description
1 polymer ?
#
loop_
_entity_poly.entity_id
_entity_poly.type
_entity_poly.pdbx_seq_one_letter_code
_entity_poly.pdbx_strand_id
1 'polypeptide(L)' 'MKVALCVRPDRPDAVRAARDAAARMRKAGHEVVDVNLDTPSAGAGAKGATIACILGGDGTMLRAARAMSPLGIPL' A
#
# COMPACT_ATOMS: atom_id res chain seq x y z
N MET A 1 -2.13 -14.14 3.12
CA MET A 1 -2.18 -13.02 4.10
C MET A 1 -2.72 -11.78 3.40
N LYS A 2 -3.26 -10.82 4.16
CA LYS A 2 -3.74 -9.54 3.64
C LYS A 2 -2.60 -8.52 3.60
N VAL A 3 -2.35 -7.92 2.45
CA VAL A 3 -1.28 -6.95 2.21
C VAL A 3 -1.90 -5.66 1.70
N ALA A 4 -1.56 -4.53 2.33
CA ALA A 4 -1.94 -3.21 1.85
C ALA A 4 -0.87 -2.71 0.86
N LEU A 5 -1.26 -2.38 -0.37
CA LEU A 5 -0.34 -1.87 -1.38
C LEU A 5 -0.55 -0.38 -1.57
N CYS A 6 0.45 0.42 -1.22
CA CYS A 6 0.36 1.87 -1.18
C CYS A 6 1.22 2.48 -2.31
N VAL A 7 0.58 3.17 -3.26
CA VAL A 7 1.26 3.86 -4.36
C VAL A 7 0.52 5.15 -4.69
N ARG A 8 1.25 6.19 -5.10
CA ARG A 8 0.63 7.44 -5.57
C ARG A 8 0.41 7.39 -7.09
N PRO A 9 -0.77 7.82 -7.59
CA PRO A 9 -1.11 7.72 -9.00
C PRO A 9 -0.29 8.66 -9.90
N ASP A 10 0.27 9.75 -9.35
CA ASP A 10 1.12 10.71 -10.06
C ASP A 10 2.57 10.23 -10.27
N ARG A 11 2.89 8.99 -9.89
CA ARG A 11 4.22 8.38 -10.04
C ARG A 11 4.15 7.17 -10.97
N PRO A 12 4.24 7.35 -12.31
CA PRO A 12 3.97 6.28 -13.27
C PRO A 12 4.92 5.07 -13.15
N ASP A 13 6.19 5.28 -12.84
CA ASP A 13 7.15 4.19 -12.59
C ASP A 13 6.78 3.35 -11.37
N ALA A 14 6.41 4.02 -10.26
CA ALA A 14 5.98 3.35 -9.05
C ALA A 14 4.66 2.58 -9.27
N VAL A 15 3.74 3.13 -10.05
CA VAL A 15 2.48 2.46 -10.42
C VAL A 15 2.75 1.19 -11.22
N ARG A 16 3.68 1.21 -12.18
CA ARG A 16 4.08 0.00 -12.92
C ARG A 16 4.65 -1.06 -11.99
N ALA A 17 5.63 -0.69 -11.17
CA ALA A 17 6.23 -1.59 -10.20
C ALA A 17 5.20 -2.16 -9.21
N ALA A 18 4.22 -1.34 -8.79
CA ALA A 18 3.16 -1.75 -7.87
C ALA A 18 2.24 -2.79 -8.51
N ARG A 19 1.86 -2.61 -9.78
CA ARG A 19 1.08 -3.60 -10.53
C ARG A 19 1.80 -4.94 -10.63
N ASP A 20 3.08 -4.92 -10.96
CA ASP A 20 3.88 -6.14 -11.06
C ASP A 20 4.03 -6.85 -9.71
N ALA A 21 4.29 -6.09 -8.64
CA ALA A 21 4.35 -6.61 -7.27
C ALA A 21 3.00 -7.20 -6.83
N ALA A 22 1.89 -6.51 -7.10
CA ALA A 22 0.55 -6.97 -6.79
C ALA A 22 0.22 -8.27 -7.51
N ALA A 23 0.54 -8.38 -8.80
CA ALA A 23 0.34 -9.59 -9.58
C ALA A 23 1.12 -10.79 -8.99
N ARG A 24 2.38 -10.57 -8.61
CA ARG A 24 3.22 -11.61 -7.96
C ARG A 24 2.64 -12.04 -6.61
N MET A 25 2.25 -11.09 -5.76
CA MET A 25 1.67 -11.38 -4.45
C MET A 25 0.32 -12.10 -4.54
N ARG A 26 -0.55 -11.69 -5.47
CA ARG A 26 -1.83 -12.36 -5.73
C ARG A 26 -1.61 -13.79 -6.25
N LYS A 27 -0.65 -14.00 -7.16
CA LYS A 27 -0.26 -15.33 -7.65
C LYS A 27 0.27 -16.23 -6.51
N ALA A 28 0.90 -15.65 -5.49
CA ALA A 28 1.34 -16.34 -4.29
C ALA A 28 0.21 -16.59 -3.26
N GLY A 29 -1.05 -16.26 -3.58
CA GLY A 29 -2.20 -16.48 -2.71
C GLY A 29 -2.40 -15.42 -1.62
N HIS A 30 -1.85 -14.22 -1.80
CA HIS A 30 -2.08 -13.10 -0.90
C HIS A 30 -3.28 -12.26 -1.35
N GLU A 31 -4.07 -11.79 -0.38
CA GLU A 31 -5.10 -10.79 -0.61
C GLU A 31 -4.40 -9.42 -0.65
N VAL A 32 -4.31 -8.83 -1.84
CA VAL A 32 -3.67 -7.52 -2.04
C VAL A 32 -4.74 -6.45 -2.19
N VAL A 33 -4.77 -5.51 -1.25
CA VAL A 33 -5.67 -4.35 -1.27
C VAL A 33 -4.90 -3.12 -1.70
N ASP A 34 -5.33 -2.51 -2.81
CA ASP A 34 -4.78 -1.25 -3.28
C ASP A 34 -5.27 -0.09 -2.40
N VAL A 35 -4.33 0.66 -1.81
CA VAL A 35 -4.61 1.76 -0.89
C VAL A 35 -4.27 3.08 -1.57
N ASN A 36 -5.30 3.92 -1.72
CA ASN A 36 -5.11 5.29 -2.16
C ASN A 36 -4.73 6.18 -0.97
N LEU A 37 -3.46 6.61 -0.93
CA LEU A 37 -2.91 7.46 0.13
C LEU A 37 -3.40 8.92 0.08
N ASP A 38 -4.03 9.34 -1.01
CA ASP A 38 -4.49 10.72 -1.20
C ASP A 38 -5.92 10.94 -0.68
N THR A 39 -6.55 9.93 -0.08
CA THR A 39 -7.87 10.06 0.56
C THR A 39 -7.76 10.13 2.09
N PRO A 40 -8.66 10.86 2.78
CA PRO A 40 -8.70 10.89 4.25
C PRO A 40 -8.92 9.51 4.89
N SER A 41 -9.50 8.58 4.14
CA SER A 41 -9.84 7.22 4.56
C SER A 41 -8.84 6.15 4.10
N ALA A 42 -7.63 6.54 3.65
CA ALA A 42 -6.61 5.62 3.15
C ALA A 42 -6.37 4.40 4.04
N GLY A 43 -6.43 4.56 5.37
CA GLY A 43 -6.28 3.47 6.33
C GLY A 43 -7.44 2.46 6.35
N ALA A 44 -8.65 2.84 5.96
CA ALA A 44 -9.84 1.98 6.10
C ALA A 44 -9.73 0.68 5.29
N GLY A 45 -9.24 0.76 4.05
CA GLY A 45 -9.02 -0.41 3.19
C GLY A 45 -7.89 -1.33 3.71
N ALA A 46 -6.90 -0.76 4.38
CA ALA A 46 -5.75 -1.47 4.94
C ALA A 46 -6.07 -2.20 6.25
N LYS A 47 -7.22 -1.96 6.89
CA LYS A 47 -7.54 -2.57 8.20
C LYS A 47 -7.42 -4.09 8.15
N GLY A 48 -6.65 -4.65 9.09
CA GLY A 48 -6.37 -6.09 9.16
C GLY A 48 -5.30 -6.58 8.19
N ALA A 49 -4.65 -5.71 7.43
CA ALA A 49 -3.46 -6.06 6.68
C ALA A 49 -2.31 -6.40 7.65
N THR A 50 -1.53 -7.41 7.30
CA THR A 50 -0.38 -7.86 8.08
C THR A 50 0.84 -6.98 7.85
N ILE A 51 0.93 -6.36 6.67
CA ILE A 51 1.97 -5.43 6.26
C ILE A 51 1.43 -4.48 5.18
N ALA A 52 1.91 -3.25 5.18
CA ALA A 52 1.75 -2.32 4.08
C ALA A 52 3.04 -2.32 3.24
N CYS A 53 2.94 -2.49 1.93
CA CYS A 53 4.05 -2.36 1.00
C CYS A 53 3.94 -1.02 0.27
N ILE A 54 4.94 -0.16 0.40
CA ILE A 54 4.94 1.19 -0.15
C ILE A 54 5.83 1.25 -1.37
N LEU A 55 5.27 1.69 -2.50
CA LEU A 55 6.05 1.97 -3.71
C LEU A 55 5.99 3.46 -4.04
N GLY A 56 7.13 4.11 -3.89
CA GLY A 56 7.31 5.54 -4.08
C GLY A 56 8.58 6.02 -3.37
N GLY A 57 8.75 7.33 -3.28
CA GLY A 57 9.85 7.93 -2.50
C GLY A 57 9.44 8.26 -1.06
N ASP A 58 10.32 8.97 -0.36
CA ASP A 58 10.16 9.32 1.06
C ASP A 58 8.84 10.02 1.38
N GLY A 59 8.39 10.93 0.52
CA GLY A 59 7.10 11.60 0.69
C GLY A 59 5.91 10.65 0.66
N THR A 60 5.98 9.58 -0.15
CA THR A 60 4.97 8.51 -0.17
C THR A 60 5.06 7.67 1.10
N MET A 61 6.28 7.32 1.54
CA MET A 61 6.53 6.56 2.77
C MET A 61 5.98 7.29 4.01
N LEU A 62 6.29 8.59 4.16
CA LEU A 62 5.79 9.40 5.28
C LEU A 62 4.27 9.53 5.26
N ARG A 63 3.66 9.63 4.07
CA ARG A 63 2.19 9.66 3.94
C ARG A 63 1.56 8.33 4.33
N ALA A 64 2.14 7.21 3.87
CA ALA A 64 1.72 5.87 4.27
C ALA A 64 1.86 5.66 5.77
N ALA A 65 2.98 6.08 6.37
CA ALA A 65 3.22 5.97 7.80
C ALA A 65 2.12 6.66 8.62
N ARG A 66 1.72 7.89 8.23
CA ARG A 66 0.62 8.61 8.88
C ARG A 66 -0.72 7.87 8.78
N ALA A 67 -0.98 7.20 7.65
CA ALA A 67 -2.23 6.47 7.43
C ALA A 67 -2.27 5.10 8.13
N MET A 68 -1.13 4.41 8.23
CA MET A 68 -1.04 3.04 8.74
C MET A 68 -0.71 2.97 10.23
N SER A 69 0.04 3.95 10.77
CA SER A 69 0.43 3.99 12.18
C SER A 69 -0.75 3.88 13.16
N PRO A 70 -1.89 4.56 12.95
CA PRO A 70 -3.07 4.40 13.82
C PRO A 70 -3.66 2.99 13.83
N LEU A 71 -3.33 2.17 12.83
CA LEU A 71 -3.82 0.80 12.67
C LEU A 71 -2.83 -0.24 13.18
N GLY A 72 -1.63 0.18 13.63
CA GLY A 72 -0.57 -0.73 14.07
C GLY A 72 0.00 -1.60 12.95
N ILE A 73 -0.13 -1.17 11.69
CA ILE A 73 0.32 -1.95 10.53
C ILE A 73 1.79 -1.60 10.22
N PRO A 74 2.69 -2.59 10.09
CA PRO A 74 4.08 -2.36 9.69
C PRO A 74 4.18 -1.93 8.22
N LEU A 75 5.22 -1.17 7.89
CA LEU A 75 5.52 -0.61 6.56
C LEU A 75 6.71 -1.33 5.91
#